data_AF-D8UF84-F1
#
_entry.id   AF-D8UF84-F1
#
_cell.length_a   1.000
_cell.length_b   1.000
_cell.length_c   1.000
_cell.angle_alpha   90.00
_cell.angle_beta   90.00
_cell.angle_gamma   90.00
#
_symmetry.space_group_name_H-M   'P 1'
#
loop_
_entity.id
_entity.type
_entity.pdbx_description
1 polymer ?
#
loop_
_entity_poly.entity_id
_entity_poly.type
_entity_poly.pdbx_seq_one_letter_code
_entity_poly.pdbx_strand_id
1 'polypeptide(L)'
;MELGLEQSLLAEPCNEEQIRQSRKVINLLIKNVKDHHLPMVTGAANAKKAWDALGSMFAANNNARKVSLRQEFSRFKMVDGEPLPMYFARARQLQTDLLGVGHVINDSELA
;
A
#
# COMPACT_ATOMS: atom_id res chain seq x y z
N MET A 1 12.79 20.66 -39.18
CA MET A 1 11.38 20.88 -38.83
C MET A 1 10.70 19.52 -38.95
N GLU A 2 9.93 19.14 -37.93
CA GLU A 2 9.06 17.96 -37.84
C GLU A 2 9.72 16.59 -37.63
N LEU A 3 9.96 16.23 -36.37
CA LEU A 3 9.89 14.85 -35.85
C LEU A 3 9.46 14.92 -34.37
N GLY A 4 8.19 15.22 -34.12
CA GLY A 4 7.70 15.43 -32.75
C GLY A 4 6.23 15.06 -32.49
N LEU A 5 5.52 14.42 -33.42
CA LEU A 5 4.07 14.26 -33.29
C LEU A 5 3.51 12.85 -33.52
N GLU A 6 4.33 11.82 -33.69
CA GLU A 6 3.80 10.47 -33.99
C GLU A 6 3.78 9.49 -32.79
N GLN A 7 4.35 9.84 -31.63
CA GLN A 7 4.26 8.94 -30.46
C GLN A 7 3.03 9.19 -29.56
N SER A 8 2.13 10.11 -29.94
CA SER A 8 0.91 10.41 -29.17
C SER A 8 -0.30 9.52 -29.53
N LEU A 9 -0.21 8.68 -30.57
CA LEU A 9 -1.36 8.00 -31.19
C LEU A 9 -1.43 6.49 -30.89
N LEU A 10 -1.07 6.05 -29.67
CA LEU A 10 -1.24 4.65 -29.24
C LEU A 10 -2.05 4.50 -27.94
N ALA A 11 -2.74 5.55 -27.51
CA ALA A 11 -3.82 5.38 -26.55
C ALA A 11 -5.11 5.08 -27.34
N GLU A 12 -5.43 3.79 -27.49
CA GLU A 12 -6.77 3.35 -27.89
C GLU A 12 -7.82 4.19 -27.14
N PRO A 13 -8.75 4.88 -27.84
CA PRO A 13 -9.73 5.71 -27.16
C PRO A 13 -10.56 4.84 -26.23
N CYS A 14 -10.47 5.12 -24.93
CA CYS A 14 -11.26 4.45 -23.91
C CYS A 14 -12.75 4.55 -24.29
N ASN A 15 -13.41 3.43 -24.55
CA ASN A 15 -14.80 3.44 -24.97
C ASN A 15 -15.72 3.89 -23.82
N GLU A 16 -16.90 4.45 -24.13
CA GLU A 16 -17.82 4.98 -23.11
C GLU A 16 -18.17 3.95 -22.03
N GLU A 17 -18.23 2.67 -22.40
CA GLU A 17 -18.49 1.57 -21.48
C GLU A 17 -17.33 1.35 -20.50
N GLN A 18 -16.08 1.39 -20.95
CA GLN A 18 -14.89 1.34 -20.09
C GLN A 18 -14.85 2.51 -19.10
N ILE A 19 -15.29 3.70 -19.52
CA ILE A 19 -15.42 4.86 -18.62
C ILE A 19 -16.51 4.60 -17.58
N ARG A 20 -17.67 4.10 -18.00
CA ARG A 20 -18.79 3.76 -17.11
C ARG A 20 -18.39 2.70 -16.08
N GLN A 21 -17.73 1.63 -16.51
CA GLN A 21 -17.24 0.57 -15.65
C GLN A 21 -16.14 1.08 -14.71
N SER A 22 -15.22 1.92 -15.21
CA SER A 22 -14.18 2.54 -14.37
C SER A 22 -14.78 3.36 -13.23
N ARG A 23 -15.82 4.16 -13.49
CA ARG A 23 -16.52 4.95 -12.46
C ARG A 23 -17.18 4.06 -11.41
N LYS A 24 -17.80 2.94 -11.81
CA LYS A 24 -18.39 1.96 -10.87
C LYS A 24 -17.32 1.39 -9.93
N VAL A 25 -16.19 0.95 -10.47
CA VAL A 25 -15.08 0.39 -9.68
C VAL A 25 -14.50 1.45 -8.73
N ILE A 26 -14.24 2.66 -9.21
CA ILE A 26 -13.75 3.76 -8.35
C ILE A 26 -14.71 4.03 -7.20
N ASN A 27 -16.01 4.08 -7.45
CA ASN A 27 -17.02 4.25 -6.40
C ASN A 27 -17.04 3.10 -5.39
N LEU A 28 -16.82 1.86 -5.83
CA LEU A 28 -16.69 0.72 -4.94
C LEU A 28 -15.41 0.84 -4.08
N LEU A 29 -14.28 1.23 -4.68
CA LEU A 29 -13.04 1.46 -3.93
C LEU A 29 -13.22 2.56 -2.88
N ILE A 30 -13.80 3.70 -3.25
CA ILE A 30 -14.11 4.82 -2.33
C ILE A 30 -14.92 4.36 -1.12
N LYS A 31 -15.91 3.49 -1.31
CA LYS A 31 -16.75 2.97 -0.21
C LYS A 31 -16.03 2.02 0.74
N ASN A 32 -14.95 1.38 0.28
CA ASN A 32 -14.25 0.34 1.03
C ASN A 32 -12.91 0.82 1.62
N VAL A 33 -12.49 2.05 1.36
CA VAL A 33 -11.29 2.64 1.96
C VAL A 33 -11.65 3.63 3.07
N LYS A 34 -10.80 3.74 4.08
CA LYS A 34 -10.96 4.73 5.16
C LYS A 34 -10.77 6.15 4.64
N ASP A 35 -11.38 7.13 5.31
CA ASP A 35 -11.42 8.54 4.88
C ASP A 35 -10.05 9.13 4.50
N HIS A 36 -9.00 8.80 5.25
CA HIS A 36 -7.64 9.30 5.00
C HIS A 36 -6.98 8.72 3.74
N HIS A 37 -7.55 7.68 3.12
CA HIS A 37 -7.10 7.12 1.84
C HIS A 37 -7.92 7.63 0.65
N LEU A 38 -9.06 8.29 0.89
CA LEU A 38 -9.94 8.79 -0.17
C LEU A 38 -9.25 9.70 -1.20
N PRO A 39 -8.39 10.67 -0.81
CA PRO A 39 -7.76 11.57 -1.77
C PRO A 39 -6.95 10.87 -2.87
N MET A 40 -6.46 9.65 -2.61
CA MET A 40 -5.65 8.87 -3.55
C MET A 40 -6.49 8.15 -4.61
N VAL A 41 -7.78 7.92 -4.31
CA VAL A 41 -8.71 7.17 -5.17
C VAL A 41 -9.61 8.12 -5.96
N THR A 42 -10.04 9.23 -5.34
CA THR A 42 -11.00 10.18 -5.92
C THR A 42 -10.46 10.96 -7.13
N GLY A 43 -9.14 11.15 -7.22
CA GLY A 43 -8.49 11.83 -8.34
C GLY A 43 -8.05 10.94 -9.50
N ALA A 44 -8.31 9.62 -9.43
CA ALA A 44 -7.80 8.67 -10.42
C ALA A 44 -8.55 8.74 -11.76
N ALA A 45 -7.80 8.80 -12.87
CA ALA A 45 -8.38 8.94 -14.20
C ALA A 45 -9.14 7.69 -14.69
N ASN A 46 -8.83 6.51 -14.16
CA ASN A 46 -9.53 5.26 -14.43
C ASN A 46 -9.35 4.26 -13.27
N ALA A 47 -10.12 3.18 -13.28
CA ALA A 47 -10.12 2.19 -12.20
C ALA A 47 -8.76 1.52 -11.98
N LYS A 48 -8.03 1.23 -13.07
CA LYS A 48 -6.69 0.65 -12.98
C LYS A 48 -5.73 1.57 -12.23
N LYS A 49 -5.72 2.87 -12.57
CA LYS A 49 -4.90 3.87 -11.87
C LYS A 49 -5.28 4.01 -10.39
N ALA A 50 -6.56 3.94 -10.06
CA ALA A 50 -7.02 3.96 -8.67
C ALA A 50 -6.50 2.75 -7.88
N TRP A 51 -6.59 1.55 -8.46
CA TRP A 51 -6.08 0.32 -7.87
C TRP A 51 -4.56 0.32 -7.69
N ASP A 52 -3.83 0.70 -8.75
CA ASP A 52 -2.37 0.77 -8.74
C ASP A 52 -1.87 1.80 -7.71
N ALA A 53 -2.59 2.93 -7.53
CA ALA A 53 -2.28 3.94 -6.52
C ALA A 53 -2.44 3.41 -5.09
N LEU A 54 -3.52 2.66 -4.81
CA LEU A 54 -3.71 1.99 -3.52
C LEU A 54 -2.59 0.98 -3.26
N GLY A 55 -2.30 0.12 -4.24
CA GLY A 55 -1.22 -0.88 -4.12
C GLY A 55 0.14 -0.24 -3.83
N SER A 56 0.49 0.84 -4.55
CA SER A 56 1.74 1.57 -4.35
C SER A 56 1.84 2.18 -2.95
N MET A 57 0.75 2.74 -2.44
CA MET A 57 0.71 3.33 -1.09
C MET A 57 0.89 2.27 0.00
N PHE A 58 0.17 1.15 -0.08
CA PHE A 58 0.32 0.07 0.89
C PHE A 58 1.71 -0.57 0.83
N ALA A 59 2.29 -0.70 -0.35
CA ALA A 59 3.68 -1.14 -0.51
C ALA A 59 4.68 -0.15 0.11
N ALA A 60 4.51 1.15 -0.11
CA ALA A 60 5.34 2.19 0.49
C ALA A 60 5.22 2.18 2.02
N ASN A 61 4.02 2.03 2.56
CA ASN A 61 3.79 1.91 4.00
C ASN A 61 4.46 0.66 4.59
N ASN A 62 4.40 -0.48 3.88
CA ASN A 62 5.10 -1.70 4.28
C ASN A 62 6.64 -1.48 4.33
N ASN A 63 7.20 -0.78 3.35
CA ASN A 63 8.63 -0.44 3.33
C ASN A 63 9.01 0.55 4.46
N ALA A 64 8.19 1.56 4.73
CA ALA A 64 8.39 2.45 5.86
C ALA A 64 8.36 1.68 7.18
N ARG A 65 7.41 0.74 7.34
CA ARG A 65 7.33 -0.14 8.51
C ARG A 65 8.55 -1.04 8.65
N LYS A 66 9.09 -1.61 7.56
CA LYS A 66 10.38 -2.35 7.54
C LYS A 66 11.51 -1.52 8.15
N VAL A 67 11.65 -0.28 7.69
CA VAL A 67 12.72 0.61 8.17
C VAL A 67 12.52 0.94 9.66
N SER A 68 11.30 1.28 10.06
CA SER A 68 10.95 1.55 11.46
C SER A 68 11.28 0.37 12.38
N LEU A 69 10.89 -0.85 12.01
CA LEU A 69 11.18 -2.05 12.81
C LEU A 69 12.68 -2.34 12.93
N ARG A 70 13.45 -2.13 11.86
CA ARG A 70 14.91 -2.30 11.91
C ARG A 70 15.56 -1.29 12.86
N GLN A 71 15.06 -0.06 12.89
CA GLN A 71 15.52 0.96 13.84
C GLN A 71 15.11 0.65 15.27
N GLU A 72 13.91 0.10 15.48
CA GLU A 72 13.44 -0.36 16.79
C GLU A 72 14.32 -1.51 17.31
N PHE A 73 14.61 -2.50 16.45
CA PHE A 73 15.49 -3.61 16.78
C PHE A 73 16.93 -3.17 17.08
N SER A 74 17.51 -2.27 16.30
CA SER A 74 18.88 -1.80 16.55
C SER A 74 19.04 -1.04 17.87
N ARG A 75 17.95 -0.47 18.38
CA ARG A 75 17.88 0.22 19.67
C ARG A 75 17.29 -0.66 20.78
N PHE A 76 16.92 -1.90 20.48
CA PHE A 76 16.23 -2.76 21.42
C PHE A 76 17.16 -3.21 22.53
N LYS A 77 16.83 -2.82 23.76
CA LYS A 77 17.52 -3.21 24.98
C LYS A 77 16.55 -3.29 26.14
N MET A 78 16.97 -3.97 27.20
CA MET A 78 16.25 -3.93 28.47
C MET A 78 16.30 -2.50 29.02
N VAL A 79 15.17 -2.01 29.51
CA VAL A 79 15.09 -0.70 30.14
C VAL A 79 15.46 -0.83 31.62
N ASP A 80 16.02 0.23 32.20
CA ASP A 80 16.37 0.23 33.63
C ASP A 80 15.12 0.03 34.49
N GLY A 81 15.17 -0.95 35.39
CA GLY A 81 14.03 -1.34 36.23
C GLY A 81 12.95 -2.16 35.53
N GLU A 82 13.14 -2.56 34.27
CA GLU A 82 12.20 -3.41 33.55
C GLU A 82 12.20 -4.84 34.12
N PRO A 83 11.04 -5.39 34.54
CA PRO A 83 10.94 -6.78 34.91
C PRO A 83 11.25 -7.69 33.72
N LEU A 84 12.03 -8.75 33.96
CA LEU A 84 12.45 -9.69 32.92
C LEU A 84 11.28 -10.26 32.07
N PRO A 85 10.10 -10.61 32.63
CA PRO A 85 8.97 -11.06 31.82
C PRO A 85 8.47 -10.01 30.81
N MET A 86 8.52 -8.72 31.16
CA MET A 86 8.12 -7.63 30.26
C MET A 86 9.11 -7.46 29.11
N TYR A 87 10.41 -7.55 29.40
CA TYR A 87 11.45 -7.52 28.37
C TYR A 87 11.24 -8.62 27.33
N PHE A 88 11.02 -9.86 27.78
CA PHE A 88 10.74 -10.98 26.87
C PHE A 88 9.43 -10.81 26.09
N ALA A 89 8.39 -10.25 26.70
CA ALA A 89 7.14 -9.97 26.00
C ALA A 89 7.36 -8.98 24.85
N ARG A 90 8.09 -7.87 25.09
CA ARG A 90 8.43 -6.91 24.03
C ARG A 90 9.32 -7.53 22.95
N ALA A 91 10.30 -8.34 23.34
CA ALA A 91 11.18 -9.02 22.39
C ALA A 91 10.39 -9.95 21.45
N ARG A 92 9.44 -10.72 22.00
CA ARG A 92 8.54 -11.56 21.21
C ARG A 92 7.63 -10.77 20.29
N GLN A 93 7.07 -9.66 20.76
CA GLN A 93 6.25 -8.80 19.91
C GLN A 93 7.07 -8.24 18.74
N LEU A 94 8.27 -7.72 19.01
CA LEU A 94 9.16 -7.19 17.98
C LEU A 94 9.58 -8.26 16.98
N GLN A 95 9.84 -9.50 17.44
CA GLN A 95 10.10 -10.64 16.57
C GLN A 95 8.90 -10.94 15.66
N THR A 96 7.69 -11.03 16.21
CA THR A 96 6.47 -11.26 15.44
C THR A 96 6.25 -10.18 14.39
N ASP A 97 6.44 -8.92 14.76
CA ASP A 97 6.30 -7.79 13.82
C ASP A 97 7.34 -7.86 12.69
N LEU A 98 8.59 -8.19 13.03
CA LEU A 98 9.67 -8.37 12.05
C LEU A 98 9.40 -9.52 11.08
N LEU A 99 8.83 -10.63 11.56
CA LEU A 99 8.46 -11.78 10.74
C LEU A 99 7.26 -11.49 9.83
N GLY A 100 6.27 -10.74 10.32
CA GLY A 100 5.08 -10.38 9.54
C GLY A 100 5.36 -9.33 8.46
N VAL A 101 6.36 -8.48 8.67
CA VAL A 101 6.64 -7.38 7.75
C VAL A 101 7.32 -7.86 6.47
N GLY A 102 6.70 -7.54 5.34
CA GLY A 102 7.15 -8.00 4.02
C GLY A 102 6.61 -9.37 3.61
N HIS A 103 5.76 -10.00 4.43
CA HIS A 103 4.98 -11.15 3.98
C HIS A 103 4.06 -10.70 2.84
N VAL A 104 4.20 -11.33 1.67
CA VAL A 104 3.32 -11.10 0.54
C VAL A 104 2.11 -11.99 0.76
N ILE A 105 0.97 -11.37 1.09
CA ILE A 105 -0.31 -12.08 1.14
C ILE A 105 -0.69 -12.40 -0.29
N ASN A 106 -0.82 -13.70 -0.59
CA ASN A 106 -1.24 -14.16 -1.91
C ASN A 106 -2.76 -14.09 -2.01
N ASP A 107 -3.29 -13.97 -3.24
CA ASP A 107 -4.75 -13.91 -3.47
C ASP A 107 -5.50 -15.13 -2.88
N SER A 108 -4.83 -16.28 -2.76
CA SER A 108 -5.36 -17.50 -2.11
C SER A 108 -5.60 -17.36 -0.60
N GLU A 109 -5.00 -16.38 0.04
CA GLU A 109 -5.12 -16.10 1.48
C GLU A 109 -6.15 -15.00 1.78
N LEU A 110 -6.72 -14.35 0.75
CA LEU A 110 -7.70 -13.27 0.86
C LEU A 110 -9.17 -13.75 0.80
N ALA A 111 -9.41 -15.05 1.00
CA ALA A 111 -10.71 -15.73 0.85
C ALA A 111 -11.84 -15.15 1.72
#